data_AF-A0A6B3ETZ0-F1
#
_entry.id   AF-A0A6B3ETZ0-F1
#
_cell.length_a   1.000
_cell.length_b   1.000
_cell.length_c   1.000
_cell.angle_alpha   90.00
_cell.angle_beta   90.00
_cell.angle_gamma   90.00
#
_symmetry.space_group_name_H-M   'P 1'
#
loop_
_entity.id
_entity.type
_entity.pdbx_description
1 polymer ?
#
loop_
_entity_poly.entity_id
_entity_poly.type
_entity_poly.pdbx_seq_one_letter_code
_entity_poly.pdbx_strand_id
1 'polypeptide(L)'
;EAFRSTMEEVGDSDLILHVVDGSHPAPEEQLAAVREVVREVGATDVPEIVVINKADAADPVVLQRLLRVEKHSIAVSARSGQGIEELLALID
;
A
#
# COMPACT_ATOMS: atom_id res chain seq x y z
N GLU A 1 20.51 10.25 7.11
CA GLU A 1 20.24 11.38 6.20
C GLU A 1 19.91 10.93 4.78
N ALA A 2 20.73 10.09 4.13
CA ALA A 2 20.46 9.61 2.76
C ALA A 2 19.04 9.04 2.53
N PHE A 3 18.47 8.32 3.50
CA PHE A 3 17.11 7.77 3.43
C PHE A 3 16.00 8.83 3.49
N ARG A 4 16.24 9.97 4.16
CA ARG A 4 15.26 11.06 4.27
C ARG A 4 15.27 11.95 3.02
N SER A 5 16.45 12.25 2.48
CA SER A 5 16.56 13.05 1.25
C SER A 5 15.94 12.37 0.03
N THR A 6 15.89 11.03 -0.02
CA THR A 6 15.16 10.30 -1.08
C THR A 6 13.65 10.23 -0.86
N MET A 7 13.15 10.66 0.31
CA MET A 7 11.72 10.66 0.62
C MET A 7 11.08 12.04 0.60
N GLU A 8 11.86 13.11 0.42
CA GLU A 8 11.29 14.44 0.11
C GLU A 8 10.51 14.41 -1.21
N GLU A 9 10.97 13.63 -2.20
CA GLU A 9 10.27 13.40 -3.48
C GLU A 9 8.87 12.78 -3.30
N VAL A 10 8.60 12.12 -2.16
CA VAL A 10 7.27 11.56 -1.88
C VAL A 10 6.25 12.65 -1.63
N GLY A 11 6.65 13.78 -1.04
CA GLY A 11 5.76 14.94 -0.84
C GLY A 11 5.34 15.62 -2.14
N ASP A 12 6.18 15.52 -3.19
CA ASP A 12 5.92 16.07 -4.52
C ASP A 12 5.21 15.08 -5.46
N SER A 13 4.89 13.87 -4.98
CA SER A 13 4.22 12.84 -5.79
C SER A 13 2.73 13.14 -5.97
N ASP A 14 2.18 12.83 -7.14
CA ASP A 14 0.74 12.94 -7.39
C ASP A 14 -0.07 11.82 -6.69
N LEU A 15 0.57 10.69 -6.40
CA LEU A 15 -0.05 9.49 -5.82
C LEU A 15 0.99 8.63 -5.09
N ILE A 16 0.62 8.09 -3.93
CA ILE A 16 1.39 7.06 -3.21
C ILE A 16 0.71 5.70 -3.40
N LEU A 17 1.47 4.74 -3.95
CA LEU A 17 1.11 3.32 -3.93
C LEU A 17 1.76 2.66 -2.71
N HIS A 18 0.97 2.45 -1.66
CA HIS A 18 1.44 1.83 -0.43
C HIS A 18 1.27 0.32 -0.50
N VAL A 19 2.35 -0.38 -0.84
CA VAL A 19 2.33 -1.84 -0.96
C VAL A 19 2.47 -2.51 0.40
N VAL A 20 1.51 -3.36 0.77
CA VAL A 20 1.49 -4.14 2.02
C VAL A 20 1.52 -5.63 1.71
N ASP A 21 2.28 -6.42 2.47
CA ASP A 21 2.27 -7.88 2.35
C ASP A 21 1.05 -8.48 3.06
N GLY A 22 0.02 -8.87 2.31
CA GLY A 22 -1.20 -9.48 2.85
C GLY A 22 -1.01 -10.88 3.44
N SER A 23 0.12 -11.55 3.17
CA SER A 23 0.44 -12.86 3.74
C SER A 23 1.19 -12.78 5.06
N HIS A 24 1.61 -11.58 5.47
CA HIS A 24 2.28 -11.36 6.73
C HIS A 24 1.32 -11.64 7.91
N PRO A 25 1.79 -12.16 9.06
CA PRO A 25 0.93 -12.38 10.23
C PRO A 25 0.34 -11.10 10.85
N ALA A 26 0.96 -9.95 10.59
CA ALA A 26 0.54 -8.64 11.07
C ALA A 26 0.67 -7.56 9.97
N PRO A 27 -0.21 -7.55 8.96
CA PRO A 27 -0.15 -6.60 7.86
C PRO A 27 -0.57 -5.18 8.29
N GLU A 28 -1.48 -5.05 9.26
CA GLU A 28 -1.91 -3.76 9.79
C GLU A 28 -0.77 -3.01 10.50
N GLU A 29 0.14 -3.73 11.15
CA GLU A 29 1.32 -3.12 11.80
C GLU A 29 2.30 -2.54 10.76
N GLN A 30 2.51 -3.25 9.66
CA GLN A 30 3.36 -2.77 8.56
C GLN A 30 2.76 -1.51 7.92
N LEU A 31 1.45 -1.55 7.65
CA LEU A 31 0.71 -0.42 7.12
C LEU A 31 0.82 0.80 8.03
N ALA A 32 0.61 0.63 9.33
CA ALA A 32 0.75 1.71 10.30
C ALA A 32 2.16 2.30 10.32
N ALA A 33 3.19 1.44 10.37
CA ALA A 33 4.59 1.88 10.42
C ALA A 33 4.99 2.73 9.20
N VAL A 34 4.58 2.32 7.99
CA VAL A 34 4.89 3.09 6.78
C VAL A 34 4.12 4.42 6.75
N ARG A 35 2.85 4.44 7.20
CA ARG A 35 2.10 5.71 7.35
C ARG A 35 2.76 6.67 8.34
N GLU A 36 3.43 6.17 9.38
CA GLU A 36 4.22 7.03 10.26
C GLU A 36 5.39 7.68 9.52
N VAL A 37 6.10 6.93 8.67
CA VAL A 37 7.19 7.46 7.84
C VAL A 37 6.67 8.50 6.85
N VAL A 38 5.56 8.21 6.15
CA VAL A 38 4.90 9.16 5.23
C VAL A 38 4.53 10.47 5.94
N ARG A 39 4.04 10.37 7.18
CA ARG A 39 3.74 11.53 8.03
C ARG A 39 5.00 12.31 8.42
N GLU A 40 6.08 11.63 8.78
CA GLU A 40 7.34 12.25 9.16
C GLU A 40 8.00 13.04 8.01
N VAL A 41 7.74 12.65 6.76
CA VAL A 41 8.25 13.35 5.56
C VAL A 41 7.26 14.40 5.03
N GLY A 42 6.13 14.61 5.70
CA GLY A 42 5.16 15.66 5.34
C GLY A 42 4.27 15.35 4.15
N ALA A 43 4.23 14.09 3.69
CA ALA A 43 3.47 13.68 2.51
C ALA A 43 2.04 13.20 2.82
N THR A 44 1.42 13.70 3.90
CA THR A 44 0.09 13.23 4.34
C THR A 44 -1.06 13.69 3.43
N ASP A 45 -0.83 14.73 2.63
CA ASP A 45 -1.84 15.30 1.74
C ASP A 45 -1.84 14.63 0.36
N VAL A 46 -0.84 13.78 0.08
CA VAL A 46 -0.76 13.03 -1.17
C VAL A 46 -1.78 11.88 -1.14
N PRO A 47 -2.60 11.71 -2.19
CA PRO A 47 -3.52 10.58 -2.30
C PRO A 47 -2.79 9.24 -2.10
N GLU A 48 -3.41 8.33 -1.36
CA GLU A 48 -2.86 6.99 -1.06
C GLU A 48 -3.80 5.91 -1.59
N ILE A 49 -3.24 4.93 -2.31
CA ILE A 49 -3.89 3.64 -2.58
C ILE A 49 -3.08 2.55 -1.87
N VAL A 50 -3.76 1.80 -1.00
CA VAL A 50 -3.17 0.64 -0.30
C VAL A 50 -3.25 -0.59 -1.20
N VAL A 51 -2.09 -1.07 -1.64
CA VAL A 51 -1.95 -2.23 -2.52
C VAL A 51 -1.59 -3.45 -1.67
N ILE A 52 -2.58 -4.29 -1.37
CA ILE A 52 -2.39 -5.50 -0.58
C ILE A 52 -1.84 -6.59 -1.51
N ASN A 53 -0.52 -6.72 -1.55
CA ASN A 53 0.20 -7.66 -2.38
C ASN A 53 0.22 -9.07 -1.76
N LYS A 54 0.61 -10.07 -2.57
CA LYS A 54 0.64 -11.50 -2.24
C LYS A 54 -0.74 -12.09 -1.93
N ALA A 55 -1.78 -11.59 -2.60
CA ALA A 55 -3.14 -12.12 -2.48
C ALA A 55 -3.25 -13.63 -2.81
N ASP A 56 -2.28 -14.20 -3.55
CA ASP A 56 -2.18 -15.63 -3.83
C ASP A 56 -1.78 -16.49 -2.62
N ALA A 57 -1.17 -15.87 -1.60
CA ALA A 57 -0.67 -16.54 -0.39
C ALA A 57 -1.31 -16.01 0.91
N ALA A 58 -2.10 -14.95 0.82
CA ALA A 58 -2.76 -14.34 1.97
C ALA A 58 -3.93 -15.19 2.50
N ASP A 59 -4.16 -15.13 3.81
CA ASP A 59 -5.38 -15.69 4.39
C ASP A 59 -6.60 -14.89 3.88
N PRO A 60 -7.62 -15.54 3.29
CA PRO A 60 -8.78 -14.85 2.73
C PRO A 60 -9.54 -13.97 3.74
N VAL A 61 -9.57 -14.37 5.02
CA VAL A 61 -10.22 -13.62 6.10
C VAL A 61 -9.44 -12.35 6.42
N VAL A 62 -8.11 -12.45 6.47
CA VAL A 62 -7.23 -11.29 6.67
C VAL A 62 -7.35 -10.33 5.48
N LEU A 63 -7.32 -10.84 4.25
CA LEU A 63 -7.45 -10.04 3.04
C LEU A 63 -8.79 -9.29 3.00
N GLN A 64 -9.90 -9.98 3.27
CA GLN A 64 -11.24 -9.37 3.35
C GLN A 64 -11.34 -8.31 4.44
N ARG A 65 -10.68 -8.52 5.59
CA ARG A 65 -10.64 -7.54 6.68
C ARG A 65 -9.90 -6.28 6.25
N LEU A 66 -8.72 -6.42 5.65
CA LEU A 66 -7.93 -5.30 5.15
C LEU A 66 -8.71 -4.49 4.11
N LEU A 67 -9.29 -5.15 3.11
CA LEU A 67 -10.10 -4.51 2.07
C LEU A 67 -11.34 -3.78 2.63
N ARG A 68 -11.89 -4.26 3.75
CA ARG A 68 -13.03 -3.61 4.41
C ARG A 68 -12.62 -2.38 5.23
N VAL A 69 -11.47 -2.45 5.89
CA VAL A 69 -10.96 -1.37 6.76
C VAL A 69 -10.37 -0.25 5.91
N GLU A 70 -9.61 -0.59 4.88
CA GLU A 70 -8.92 0.34 4.00
C GLU A 70 -9.79 0.68 2.79
N LYS A 71 -10.40 1.86 2.81
CA LYS A 71 -11.38 2.30 1.81
C LYS A 71 -10.81 2.45 0.40
N HIS A 72 -9.56 2.88 0.29
CA HIS A 72 -8.83 3.02 -0.97
C HIS A 72 -7.78 1.92 -1.05
N SER A 73 -8.24 0.69 -1.22
CA SER A 73 -7.35 -0.47 -1.29
C SER A 73 -7.73 -1.43 -2.40
N ILE A 74 -6.72 -2.17 -2.85
CA ILE A 74 -6.87 -3.23 -3.84
C ILE A 74 -5.97 -4.41 -3.49
N ALA A 75 -6.49 -5.62 -3.69
CA ALA A 75 -5.74 -6.84 -3.51
C ALA A 75 -5.09 -7.25 -4.84
N VAL A 76 -3.78 -7.48 -4.80
CA VAL A 76 -3.01 -7.91 -5.97
C VAL A 76 -2.09 -9.08 -5.63
N SER A 77 -1.68 -9.81 -6.66
CA SER A 77 -0.48 -10.65 -6.60
C SER A 77 0.45 -10.22 -7.70
N ALA A 78 1.54 -9.54 -7.33
CA ALA A 78 2.61 -9.22 -8.25
C ALA A 78 3.27 -10.48 -8.86
N ARG A 79 3.09 -11.65 -8.21
CA ARG A 79 3.62 -12.92 -8.69
C ARG A 79 2.75 -13.55 -9.77
N SER A 80 1.44 -13.61 -9.57
CA SER A 80 0.51 -14.24 -10.52
C SER A 80 -0.07 -13.26 -11.55
N GLY A 81 0.03 -11.96 -11.29
CA GLY A 81 -0.61 -10.91 -12.10
C GLY A 81 -2.04 -10.59 -11.67
N GLN A 82 -2.62 -11.32 -10.72
CA GLN A 82 -3.97 -11.03 -10.20
C GLN A 82 -4.09 -9.59 -9.71
N GLY A 83 -5.14 -8.88 -10.12
CA GLY A 83 -5.46 -7.53 -9.63
C GLY A 83 -4.62 -6.41 -10.25
N ILE A 84 -3.63 -6.72 -11.08
CA ILE A 84 -2.73 -5.71 -11.66
C ILE A 84 -3.44 -4.86 -12.72
N GLU A 85 -4.28 -5.47 -13.57
CA GLU A 85 -5.05 -4.72 -14.57
C GLU A 85 -6.03 -3.75 -13.89
N GLU A 86 -6.70 -4.20 -12.84
CA GLU A 86 -7.59 -3.36 -12.04
C GLU A 86 -6.84 -2.25 -11.29
N LEU A 87 -5.62 -2.53 -10.80
CA LEU A 87 -4.77 -1.50 -10.22
C LEU A 87 -4.37 -0.44 -11.25
N LEU A 88 -3.99 -0.85 -12.47
CA LEU A 88 -3.66 0.08 -13.55
C LEU A 88 -4.86 0.96 -13.91
N ALA A 89 -6.04 0.37 -14.05
CA ALA A 89 -7.27 1.11 -14.34
C ALA A 89 -7.70 2.08 -13.22
N LEU A 90 -7.21 1.90 -11.98
CA LEU A 90 -7.45 2.83 -10.88
C LEU A 90 -6.51 4.03 -10.88
N ILE A 91 -5.36 3.94 -11.54
CA ILE A 91 -4.31 4.98 -11.54
C ILE A 91 -4.18 5.72 -12.88
N ASP A 92 -4.84 5.23 -13.93
CA ASP A 92 -5.01 5.90 -15.23
C ASP A 92 -6.04 7.04 -15.16
#